data_AF-A0A1B6K2W4-F1
#
_entry.id   AF-A0A1B6K2W4-F1
#
_cell.length_a   1.000
_cell.length_b   1.000
_cell.length_c   1.000
_cell.angle_alpha   90.00
_cell.angle_beta   90.00
_cell.angle_gamma   90.00
#
_symmetry.space_group_name_H-M   'P 1'
#
loop_
_entity.id
_entity.type
_entity.pdbx_description
1 polymer ?
#
loop_
_entity_poly.entity_id
_entity_poly.type
_entity_poly.pdbx_seq_one_letter_code
_entity_poly.pdbx_strand_id
1 'polypeptide(L)'
;PDDNSDQNNPKLSQDENKPIGTTEELPPITSGELKEEDRLAAIIRIISEETSLAPRGGLFKQTDGFTIHSKAFEGLQLEDADELCSFQHYRRPQQDWNCNLMSRTDYNYAIDFLDTIDKDIPSDCWTAQLVEGDRAIILRNLHWPGFSFFHHLTTPEHGFVYIGAGQRNLDIPFMTQIYAPIIEEKSSLAVSVKTSEEKPTVEFKEDEENMNITEKESSKEVKDKINTSA
;
A
#
# COMPACT_ATOMS: atom_id res chain seq x y z
N PRO A 1 -49.90 46.51 17.77
CA PRO A 1 -48.84 46.81 16.80
C PRO A 1 -48.42 45.53 16.09
N ASP A 2 -49.35 45.12 15.23
CA ASP A 2 -49.29 44.37 13.97
C ASP A 2 -48.05 43.58 13.55
N ASP A 3 -48.43 42.36 13.20
CA ASP A 3 -47.82 41.31 12.40
C ASP A 3 -47.46 41.71 10.96
N ASN A 4 -46.68 40.83 10.33
CA ASN A 4 -46.57 40.54 8.89
C ASN A 4 -45.46 41.15 8.01
N SER A 5 -44.83 40.18 7.36
CA SER A 5 -44.08 40.13 6.11
C SER A 5 -44.59 40.98 4.96
N ASP A 6 -43.63 41.46 4.15
CA ASP A 6 -43.63 41.76 2.70
C ASP A 6 -42.70 42.96 2.48
N GLN A 7 -41.93 43.18 1.43
CA GLN A 7 -41.78 42.60 0.10
C GLN A 7 -40.44 43.19 -0.40
N ASN A 8 -39.53 42.40 -0.94
CA ASN A 8 -38.53 42.92 -1.88
C ASN A 8 -38.08 41.79 -2.81
N ASN A 9 -38.92 41.57 -3.82
CA ASN A 9 -38.60 40.76 -4.98
C ASN A 9 -37.83 41.63 -5.98
N PRO A 10 -36.78 41.09 -6.63
CA PRO A 10 -36.71 41.31 -8.07
C PRO A 10 -36.55 39.99 -8.83
N LYS A 11 -37.62 39.70 -9.58
CA LYS A 11 -37.68 39.16 -10.94
C LYS A 11 -36.75 37.99 -11.28
N LEU A 12 -37.40 36.82 -11.28
CA LEU A 12 -37.04 35.66 -12.07
C LEU A 12 -37.16 36.01 -13.58
N SER A 13 -36.03 36.11 -14.28
CA SER A 13 -35.99 35.89 -15.74
C SER A 13 -35.29 34.55 -15.96
N GLN A 14 -36.10 33.53 -16.21
CA GLN A 14 -35.64 32.26 -16.75
C GLN A 14 -35.22 32.51 -18.21
N ASP A 15 -33.91 32.63 -18.47
CA ASP A 15 -33.36 32.32 -19.78
C ASP A 15 -33.07 30.82 -19.82
N GLU A 16 -34.11 30.05 -20.11
CA GLU A 16 -33.98 28.68 -20.60
C GLU A 16 -33.38 28.75 -22.00
N ASN A 17 -32.05 28.56 -22.10
CA ASN A 17 -31.34 27.99 -23.26
C ASN A 17 -29.82 28.04 -23.01
N LYS A 18 -29.31 27.17 -22.12
CA LYS A 18 -27.88 26.85 -22.07
C LYS A 18 -27.70 25.42 -22.57
N PRO A 19 -27.15 25.19 -23.77
CA PRO A 19 -26.84 23.84 -24.21
C PRO A 19 -25.82 23.22 -23.25
N ILE A 20 -26.23 22.08 -22.69
CA ILE A 20 -25.41 21.08 -22.04
C ILE A 20 -24.37 20.56 -23.04
N GLY A 21 -23.12 20.46 -22.59
CA GLY A 21 -22.04 19.84 -23.34
C GLY A 21 -20.90 20.79 -23.68
N THR A 22 -20.21 21.33 -22.68
CA THR A 22 -18.81 21.70 -22.89
C THR A 22 -18.00 20.45 -22.61
N THR A 23 -17.87 19.61 -23.62
CA THR A 23 -16.70 18.74 -23.75
C THR A 23 -15.51 19.68 -23.62
N GLU A 24 -14.76 19.55 -22.54
CA GLU A 24 -13.49 20.24 -22.35
C GLU A 24 -12.55 19.67 -23.43
N GLU A 25 -12.64 20.26 -24.61
CA GLU A 25 -11.84 19.89 -25.77
C GLU A 25 -10.42 20.30 -25.42
N LEU A 26 -9.67 19.35 -24.85
CA LEU A 26 -8.24 19.47 -24.68
C LEU A 26 -7.68 20.00 -26.00
N PRO A 27 -6.87 21.07 -25.99
CA PRO A 27 -6.41 21.67 -27.22
C PRO A 27 -5.80 20.56 -28.09
N PRO A 28 -6.12 20.54 -29.39
CA PRO A 28 -5.53 19.55 -30.29
C PRO A 28 -4.03 19.60 -30.05
N ILE A 29 -3.40 18.43 -29.88
CA ILE A 29 -1.95 18.30 -29.74
C ILE A 29 -1.41 18.77 -31.09
N THR A 30 -1.29 20.09 -31.24
CA THR A 30 -0.69 20.71 -32.39
C THR A 30 0.70 20.11 -32.41
N SER A 31 1.03 19.46 -33.52
CA SER A 31 2.38 19.09 -33.89
C SER A 31 3.21 20.38 -34.07
N GLY A 32 3.28 21.19 -33.03
CA GLY A 32 4.14 22.33 -32.90
C GLY A 32 5.54 21.85 -32.57
N GLU A 33 6.52 22.64 -33.00
CA GLU A 33 7.92 22.43 -32.64
C GLU A 33 8.03 22.36 -31.11
N LEU A 34 8.30 21.17 -30.57
CA LEU A 34 8.55 20.99 -29.14
C LEU A 34 9.85 21.72 -28.81
N LYS A 35 9.76 22.71 -27.92
CA LYS A 35 10.95 23.41 -27.48
C LYS A 35 11.78 22.54 -26.53
N GLU A 36 13.08 22.75 -26.53
CA GLU A 36 13.99 21.97 -25.68
C GLU A 36 13.72 22.20 -24.19
N GLU A 37 13.32 23.41 -23.80
CA GLU A 37 12.92 23.70 -22.42
C GLU A 37 11.70 22.89 -21.97
N ASP A 38 10.70 22.71 -22.84
CA ASP A 38 9.49 21.93 -22.56
C ASP A 38 9.83 20.45 -22.47
N ARG A 39 10.69 19.96 -23.38
CA ARG A 39 11.22 18.59 -23.34
C ARG A 39 11.98 18.34 -22.03
N LEU A 40 12.86 19.24 -21.64
CA LEU A 40 13.66 19.11 -20.41
C LEU A 40 12.79 19.14 -19.16
N ALA A 41 11.83 20.08 -19.08
CA ALA A 41 10.89 20.16 -17.96
C ALA A 41 10.07 18.87 -17.81
N ALA A 42 9.63 18.27 -18.93
CA ALA A 42 8.93 17.00 -18.92
C ALA A 42 9.82 15.87 -18.36
N ILE A 43 11.08 15.77 -18.78
CA ILE A 43 12.02 14.75 -18.28
C ILE A 43 12.31 14.94 -16.79
N ILE A 44 12.54 16.17 -16.33
CA ILE A 44 12.73 16.46 -14.90
C ILE A 44 11.51 16.00 -14.09
N ARG A 45 10.30 16.33 -14.56
CA ARG A 45 9.06 15.89 -13.89
C ARG A 45 8.96 14.37 -13.81
N ILE A 46 9.25 13.66 -14.89
CA ILE A 46 9.21 12.19 -14.91
C ILE A 46 10.22 11.62 -13.92
N ILE A 47 11.46 12.09 -13.93
CA ILE A 47 12.49 11.64 -12.98
C ILE A 47 12.03 11.91 -11.55
N SER A 48 11.57 13.13 -11.25
CA SER A 48 11.08 13.47 -9.91
C SER A 48 9.91 12.60 -9.47
N GLU A 49 8.96 12.29 -10.36
CA GLU A 49 7.83 11.42 -10.02
C GLU A 49 8.26 9.95 -9.83
N GLU A 50 9.21 9.44 -10.60
CA GLU A 50 9.63 8.04 -10.54
C GLU A 50 10.73 7.73 -9.51
N THR A 51 11.52 8.72 -9.10
CA THR A 51 12.70 8.47 -8.23
C THR A 51 12.72 9.25 -6.94
N SER A 52 11.92 10.30 -6.74
CA SER A 52 11.99 11.05 -5.48
C SER A 52 11.57 10.16 -4.32
N LEU A 53 12.39 10.06 -3.28
CA LEU A 53 12.17 9.16 -2.14
C LEU A 53 12.08 9.93 -0.82
N ALA A 54 11.37 9.31 0.12
CA ALA A 54 11.34 9.67 1.53
C ALA A 54 11.48 8.39 2.39
N PRO A 55 12.23 8.45 3.50
CA PRO A 55 12.27 7.34 4.44
C PRO A 55 10.94 7.22 5.20
N ARG A 56 10.58 6.00 5.60
CA ARG A 56 9.42 5.72 6.44
C ARG A 56 9.48 6.56 7.71
N GLY A 57 8.39 7.24 8.03
CA GLY A 57 8.31 8.13 9.20
C GLY A 57 8.77 9.55 8.93
N GLY A 58 9.49 9.82 7.84
CA GLY A 58 9.89 11.19 7.45
C GLY A 58 8.71 12.07 7.04
N LEU A 59 7.63 11.45 6.57
CA LEU A 59 6.37 12.09 6.22
C LEU A 59 5.23 11.58 7.08
N PHE A 60 4.29 12.47 7.35
CA PHE A 60 3.12 12.19 8.17
C PHE A 60 1.87 12.74 7.49
N LYS A 61 0.86 11.88 7.37
CA LYS A 61 -0.46 12.24 6.86
C LYS A 61 -1.39 12.61 8.01
N GLN A 62 -1.81 13.86 8.02
CA GLN A 62 -2.77 14.36 8.99
C GLN A 62 -4.18 13.85 8.67
N THR A 63 -5.05 13.83 9.69
CA THR A 63 -6.49 13.53 9.54
C THR A 63 -7.19 14.44 8.54
N ASP A 64 -6.70 15.67 8.39
CA ASP A 64 -7.21 16.67 7.46
C ASP A 64 -6.83 16.37 5.99
N GLY A 65 -6.03 15.33 5.75
CA GLY A 65 -5.59 14.90 4.43
C GLY A 65 -4.29 15.55 3.94
N PHE A 66 -3.78 16.56 4.65
CA PHE A 66 -2.49 17.18 4.35
C PHE A 66 -1.31 16.29 4.75
N THR A 67 -0.25 16.33 3.95
CA THR A 67 1.03 15.67 4.22
C THR A 67 2.03 16.70 4.74
N ILE A 68 2.67 16.41 5.88
CA ILE A 68 3.70 17.24 6.50
C ILE A 68 4.97 16.41 6.77
N HIS A 69 6.11 17.07 6.86
CA HIS A 69 7.32 16.42 7.37
C HIS A 69 7.18 16.16 8.88
N SER A 70 7.49 14.93 9.30
CA SER A 70 7.41 14.55 10.70
C SER A 70 8.57 15.17 11.48
N LYS A 71 8.23 15.93 12.53
CA LYS A 71 9.23 16.47 13.46
C LYS A 71 9.71 15.43 14.48
N ALA A 72 8.99 14.33 14.62
CA ALA A 72 9.31 13.24 15.52
C ALA A 72 10.17 12.16 14.84
N PHE A 73 10.52 12.35 13.57
CA PHE A 73 11.38 11.43 12.86
C PHE A 73 12.82 11.59 13.34
N GLU A 74 13.33 10.56 14.00
CA GLU A 74 14.73 10.50 14.47
C GLU A 74 15.61 9.68 13.52
N GLY A 75 15.09 9.23 12.38
CA GLY A 75 15.81 8.37 11.45
C GLY A 75 15.39 6.90 11.53
N LEU A 76 15.70 6.16 10.46
CA LEU A 76 15.54 4.72 10.40
C LEU A 76 16.57 4.00 11.27
N GLN A 77 16.16 2.87 11.85
CA GLN A 77 17.05 1.90 12.48
C GLN A 77 17.77 1.06 11.43
N LEU A 78 18.83 0.37 11.83
CA LEU A 78 19.65 -0.42 10.90
C LEU A 78 18.87 -1.55 10.25
N GLU A 79 17.99 -2.21 11.01
CA GLU A 79 17.19 -3.34 10.53
C GLU A 79 16.16 -2.87 9.49
N ASP A 80 15.47 -1.76 9.77
CA ASP A 80 14.52 -1.19 8.83
C ASP A 80 15.21 -0.60 7.59
N ALA A 81 16.44 -0.08 7.72
CA ALA A 81 17.15 0.56 6.62
C ALA A 81 17.56 -0.42 5.51
N ASP A 82 17.86 -1.68 5.84
CA ASP A 82 18.19 -2.69 4.83
C ASP A 82 16.96 -3.10 3.99
N GLU A 83 15.76 -2.91 4.54
CA GLU A 83 14.52 -3.25 3.86
C GLU A 83 14.08 -2.17 2.86
N LEU A 84 13.90 -2.56 1.59
CA LEU A 84 13.39 -1.66 0.55
C LEU A 84 11.99 -1.11 0.86
N CYS A 85 11.16 -1.84 1.61
CA CYS A 85 9.83 -1.36 2.01
C CYS A 85 9.87 -0.17 2.98
N SER A 86 11.02 0.15 3.56
CA SER A 86 11.20 1.32 4.44
C SER A 86 11.38 2.64 3.68
N PHE A 87 11.42 2.60 2.34
CA PHE A 87 11.52 3.78 1.50
C PHE A 87 10.30 3.92 0.61
N GLN A 88 9.80 5.15 0.53
CA GLN A 88 8.55 5.48 -0.12
C GLN A 88 8.74 6.54 -1.18
N HIS A 89 7.96 6.46 -2.25
CA HIS A 89 7.95 7.44 -3.33
C HIS A 89 7.32 8.76 -2.89
N TYR A 90 8.04 9.86 -3.05
CA TYR A 90 7.57 11.22 -2.78
C TYR A 90 6.71 11.76 -3.93
N ARG A 91 5.59 11.09 -4.19
CA ARG A 91 4.56 11.50 -5.15
C ARG A 91 3.19 11.03 -4.69
N ARG A 92 2.15 11.32 -5.47
CA ARG A 92 0.84 10.72 -5.23
C ARG A 92 0.93 9.20 -5.42
N PRO A 93 0.36 8.40 -4.49
CA PRO A 93 0.25 6.96 -4.65
C PRO A 93 -0.43 6.62 -5.98
N GLN A 94 0.17 5.75 -6.75
CA GLN A 94 -0.35 5.21 -8.00
C GLN A 94 -0.92 3.81 -7.79
N GLN A 95 -0.42 3.08 -6.80
CA GLN A 95 -0.92 1.75 -6.47
C GLN A 95 -2.21 1.83 -5.67
N ASP A 96 -3.00 0.76 -5.72
CA ASP A 96 -4.22 0.65 -4.93
C ASP A 96 -3.88 0.64 -3.43
N TRP A 97 -4.74 1.28 -2.64
CA TRP A 97 -4.57 1.41 -1.18
C TRP A 97 -4.36 0.06 -0.47
N ASN A 98 -4.94 -1.02 -1.00
CA ASN A 98 -4.78 -2.38 -0.48
C ASN A 98 -3.34 -2.90 -0.55
N CYS A 99 -2.58 -2.50 -1.58
CA CYS A 99 -1.19 -2.93 -1.76
C CYS A 99 -0.31 -2.46 -0.59
N ASN A 100 -0.53 -1.23 -0.11
CA ASN A 100 0.21 -0.67 1.01
C ASN A 100 -0.21 -1.30 2.35
N LEU A 101 -1.50 -1.64 2.53
CA LEU A 101 -1.97 -2.31 3.76
C LEU A 101 -1.34 -3.69 3.98
N MET A 102 -0.97 -4.38 2.90
CA MET A 102 -0.43 -5.75 2.94
C MET A 102 1.11 -5.78 2.96
N SER A 103 1.79 -4.63 2.92
CA SER A 103 3.24 -4.56 2.80
C SER A 103 3.96 -4.97 4.09
N ARG A 104 3.40 -4.63 5.25
CA ARG A 104 4.03 -4.84 6.57
C ARG A 104 3.00 -5.27 7.63
N THR A 105 3.51 -5.96 8.65
CA THR A 105 2.69 -6.38 9.80
C THR A 105 2.38 -5.24 10.77
N ASP A 106 3.27 -4.25 10.87
CA ASP A 106 3.16 -3.04 11.70
C ASP A 106 2.69 -1.82 10.89
N TYR A 107 1.85 -2.04 9.88
CA TYR A 107 1.34 -1.00 9.00
C TYR A 107 0.67 0.14 9.77
N ASN A 108 1.07 1.38 9.48
CA ASN A 108 0.43 2.57 10.03
C ASN A 108 0.07 3.56 8.92
N TYR A 109 -1.23 3.71 8.63
CA TYR A 109 -1.71 4.61 7.56
C TYR A 109 -1.23 6.06 7.67
N ALA A 110 -0.96 6.57 8.88
CA ALA A 110 -0.48 7.95 9.03
C ALA A 110 0.95 8.14 8.51
N ILE A 111 1.73 7.05 8.41
CA ILE A 111 3.14 7.04 8.00
C ILE A 111 3.31 6.31 6.66
N ASP A 112 2.56 5.23 6.46
CA ASP A 112 2.66 4.28 5.36
C ASP A 112 1.54 4.50 4.31
N PHE A 113 1.36 5.76 3.90
CA PHE A 113 0.33 6.15 2.92
C PHE A 113 0.84 6.24 1.48
N LEU A 114 2.16 6.17 1.28
CA LEU A 114 2.83 6.29 0.00
C LEU A 114 3.22 4.91 -0.55
N ASP A 115 3.47 4.84 -1.87
CA ASP A 115 3.94 3.61 -2.53
C ASP A 115 5.38 3.32 -2.09
N THR A 116 5.66 2.07 -1.74
CA THR A 116 6.99 1.60 -1.37
C THR A 116 7.78 1.14 -2.59
N ILE A 117 9.11 1.30 -2.55
CA ILE A 117 9.98 0.99 -3.70
C ILE A 117 10.14 -0.51 -3.97
N ASP A 118 9.79 -1.38 -3.01
CA ASP A 118 9.83 -2.84 -3.18
C ASP A 118 8.78 -3.35 -4.19
N LYS A 119 7.74 -2.55 -4.44
CA LYS A 119 6.67 -2.87 -5.40
C LYS A 119 6.92 -2.29 -6.78
N ASP A 120 8.08 -1.66 -7.02
CA ASP A 120 8.42 -1.16 -8.34
C ASP A 120 8.70 -2.30 -9.32
N ILE A 121 8.40 -2.05 -10.59
CA ILE A 121 8.57 -3.02 -11.66
C ILE A 121 9.66 -2.52 -12.62
N PRO A 122 10.67 -3.34 -12.96
CA PRO A 122 10.97 -4.68 -12.44
C PRO A 122 11.39 -4.68 -10.95
N SER A 123 11.21 -5.81 -10.26
CA SER A 123 11.48 -5.96 -8.82
C SER A 123 12.91 -5.58 -8.42
N ASP A 124 13.90 -5.80 -9.30
CA ASP A 124 15.32 -5.54 -9.02
C ASP A 124 15.83 -4.21 -9.59
N CYS A 125 14.96 -3.20 -9.66
CA CYS A 125 15.33 -1.87 -10.19
C CYS A 125 15.99 -0.94 -9.17
N TRP A 126 16.06 -1.34 -7.90
CA TRP A 126 16.72 -0.60 -6.84
C TRP A 126 17.88 -1.39 -6.25
N THR A 127 18.93 -0.68 -5.85
CA THR A 127 20.04 -1.26 -5.10
C THR A 127 20.27 -0.45 -3.84
N ALA A 128 20.30 -1.15 -2.71
CA ALA A 128 20.61 -0.59 -1.40
C ALA A 128 22.04 -0.96 -0.98
N GLN A 129 22.76 0.00 -0.43
CA GLN A 129 24.10 -0.20 0.08
C GLN A 129 24.30 0.56 1.39
N LEU A 130 24.67 -0.16 2.45
CA LEU A 130 25.15 0.44 3.69
C LEU A 130 26.58 0.97 3.53
N VAL A 131 26.82 2.18 4.05
CA VAL A 131 28.07 2.92 3.94
C VAL A 131 28.45 3.51 5.30
N GLU A 132 29.69 3.96 5.43
CA GLU A 132 30.24 4.59 6.64
C GLU A 132 30.28 3.67 7.87
N GLY A 133 30.39 2.36 7.68
CA GLY A 133 30.31 1.39 8.77
C GLY A 133 28.90 1.32 9.35
N ASP A 134 27.92 1.12 8.47
CA ASP A 134 26.51 0.94 8.76
C ASP A 134 25.87 2.12 9.50
N ARG A 135 26.30 3.35 9.16
CA ARG A 135 25.73 4.60 9.68
C ARG A 135 24.94 5.39 8.64
N ALA A 136 25.08 5.06 7.38
CA ALA A 136 24.33 5.67 6.30
C ALA A 136 23.95 4.60 5.27
N ILE A 137 22.86 4.84 4.56
CA ILE A 137 22.44 4.01 3.44
C ILE A 137 22.36 4.84 2.17
N ILE A 138 22.82 4.25 1.07
CA ILE A 138 22.71 4.82 -0.26
C ILE A 138 21.84 3.90 -1.11
N LEU A 139 20.77 4.46 -1.67
CA LEU A 139 19.91 3.80 -2.64
C LEU A 139 20.24 4.32 -4.03
N ARG A 140 20.30 3.42 -5.01
CA ARG A 140 20.50 3.75 -6.42
C ARG A 140 19.37 3.17 -7.24
N ASN A 141 18.90 3.96 -8.20
CA ASN A 141 17.87 3.54 -9.14
C ASN A 141 18.53 3.08 -10.45
N LEU A 142 18.16 1.89 -10.93
CA LEU A 142 18.68 1.33 -12.17
C LEU A 142 17.95 1.86 -13.41
N HIS A 143 16.63 2.17 -13.30
CA HIS A 143 15.87 2.82 -14.38
C HIS A 143 16.45 4.19 -14.73
N TRP A 144 16.90 4.94 -13.74
CA TRP A 144 17.48 6.27 -13.91
C TRP A 144 18.93 6.29 -13.44
N PRO A 145 19.88 5.83 -14.29
CA PRO A 145 21.28 5.83 -13.95
C PRO A 145 21.74 7.27 -13.67
N GLY A 146 22.38 7.46 -12.52
CA GLY A 146 22.77 8.78 -12.01
C GLY A 146 21.89 9.29 -10.87
N PHE A 147 20.77 8.63 -10.57
CA PHE A 147 20.01 8.89 -9.35
C PHE A 147 20.67 8.22 -8.14
N SER A 148 20.78 8.96 -7.04
CA SER A 148 21.21 8.42 -5.75
C SER A 148 20.46 9.10 -4.62
N PHE A 149 19.89 8.30 -3.73
CA PHE A 149 19.30 8.75 -2.47
C PHE A 149 20.22 8.35 -1.32
N PHE A 150 20.33 9.21 -0.31
CA PHE A 150 21.09 8.94 0.91
C PHE A 150 20.24 9.23 2.14
N HIS A 151 20.47 8.45 3.18
CA HIS A 151 19.87 8.64 4.50
C HIS A 151 20.90 8.29 5.57
N HIS A 152 21.12 9.19 6.53
CA HIS A 152 21.93 8.92 7.71
C HIS A 152 21.06 8.21 8.75
N LEU A 153 21.48 7.01 9.16
CA LEU A 153 20.74 6.22 10.13
C LEU A 153 20.70 6.93 11.47
N THR A 154 19.60 6.77 12.22
CA THR A 154 19.40 7.43 13.52
C THR A 154 19.50 8.96 13.50
N THR A 155 19.39 9.59 12.33
CA THR A 155 19.16 11.03 12.20
C THR A 155 18.03 11.31 11.20
N PRO A 156 17.39 12.49 11.23
CA PRO A 156 16.41 12.87 10.22
C PRO A 156 17.03 13.24 8.86
N GLU A 157 18.36 13.19 8.71
CA GLU A 157 19.07 13.71 7.55
C GLU A 157 18.98 12.74 6.36
N HIS A 158 18.24 13.17 5.34
CA HIS A 158 18.09 12.43 4.09
C HIS A 158 18.00 13.38 2.90
N GLY A 159 18.25 12.83 1.72
CA GLY A 159 18.09 13.57 0.48
C GLY A 159 18.37 12.71 -0.73
N PHE A 160 18.20 13.30 -1.90
CA PHE A 160 18.55 12.66 -3.15
C PHE A 160 19.17 13.65 -4.11
N VAL A 161 19.90 13.10 -5.08
CA VAL A 161 20.48 13.85 -6.17
C VAL A 161 20.39 13.03 -7.45
N TYR A 162 20.15 13.72 -8.56
CA TYR A 162 20.24 13.14 -9.89
C TYR A 162 21.37 13.82 -10.66
N ILE A 163 22.33 13.03 -11.14
CA ILE A 163 23.43 13.48 -11.99
C ILE A 163 23.54 12.50 -13.17
N GLY A 164 22.95 12.86 -14.31
CA GLY A 164 22.92 11.97 -15.48
C GLY A 164 22.39 12.65 -16.74
N ALA A 165 22.28 11.86 -17.81
CA ALA A 165 21.89 12.33 -19.14
C ALA A 165 20.37 12.49 -19.35
N GLY A 166 19.54 12.18 -18.34
CA GLY A 166 18.08 12.18 -18.47
C GLY A 166 17.55 11.06 -19.36
N GLN A 167 18.27 9.94 -19.48
CA GLN A 167 17.87 8.77 -20.26
C GLN A 167 17.45 7.63 -19.33
N ARG A 168 16.25 7.10 -19.55
CA ARG A 168 15.74 5.92 -18.85
C ARG A 168 16.34 4.65 -19.43
N ASN A 169 16.73 3.75 -18.55
CA ASN A 169 17.26 2.44 -18.86
C ASN A 169 16.11 1.42 -18.97
N LEU A 170 15.79 0.95 -20.19
CA LEU A 170 14.59 0.13 -20.44
C LEU A 170 14.84 -1.38 -20.44
N ASP A 171 15.97 -1.87 -20.94
CA ASP A 171 17.17 -2.10 -20.14
C ASP A 171 17.06 -3.24 -19.09
N ILE A 172 16.44 -2.85 -17.97
CA ILE A 172 16.52 -3.58 -16.69
C ILE A 172 16.01 -5.02 -16.76
N PRO A 173 14.84 -5.32 -17.34
CA PRO A 173 14.28 -6.66 -17.30
C PRO A 173 15.24 -7.71 -17.87
N PHE A 174 15.96 -7.39 -18.95
CA PHE A 174 16.85 -8.36 -19.56
C PHE A 174 18.23 -8.44 -18.90
N MET A 175 18.66 -7.40 -18.19
CA MET A 175 19.88 -7.45 -17.39
C MET A 175 19.68 -8.27 -16.11
N THR A 176 18.50 -8.18 -15.48
CA THR A 176 18.21 -8.84 -14.19
C THR A 176 17.66 -10.26 -14.35
N GLN A 177 16.95 -10.56 -15.44
CA GLN A 177 16.41 -11.91 -15.71
C GLN A 177 17.47 -13.02 -15.80
N ILE A 178 18.74 -12.69 -16.06
CA ILE A 178 19.83 -13.67 -16.09
C ILE A 178 20.14 -14.21 -14.68
N TYR A 179 19.79 -13.48 -13.62
CA TYR A 179 20.13 -13.81 -12.24
C TYR A 179 18.96 -14.32 -11.38
N ALA A 180 17.73 -14.34 -11.91
CA ALA A 180 16.61 -14.92 -11.18
C ALA A 180 16.77 -16.46 -11.12
N PRO A 181 16.95 -17.08 -9.94
CA PRO A 181 16.83 -18.53 -9.85
C PRO A 181 15.42 -18.90 -10.31
N ILE A 182 15.32 -19.94 -11.12
CA ILE A 182 14.04 -20.54 -11.51
C ILE A 182 13.40 -21.07 -10.21
N ILE A 183 12.62 -20.23 -9.54
CA ILE A 183 11.80 -20.66 -8.41
C ILE A 183 10.64 -21.43 -9.02
N GLU A 184 10.74 -22.77 -8.97
CA GLU A 184 9.60 -23.65 -9.22
C GLU A 184 8.50 -23.34 -8.19
N GLU A 185 7.50 -22.56 -8.59
CA GLU A 185 6.25 -22.51 -7.85
C GLU A 185 5.57 -23.88 -7.96
N LYS A 186 5.68 -24.68 -6.88
CA LYS A 186 4.79 -25.84 -6.71
C LYS A 186 3.40 -25.32 -6.42
N SER A 187 2.60 -25.14 -7.48
CA SER A 187 1.17 -24.90 -7.34
C SER A 187 0.51 -26.12 -6.69
N SER A 188 -0.02 -25.94 -5.50
CA SER A 188 -0.82 -26.93 -4.79
C SER A 188 -2.24 -26.93 -5.37
N LEU A 189 -2.42 -27.61 -6.50
CA LEU A 189 -3.75 -28.04 -6.93
C LEU A 189 -4.21 -29.19 -6.03
N ALA A 190 -4.88 -28.85 -4.92
CA ALA A 190 -5.60 -29.81 -4.10
C ALA A 190 -6.79 -30.38 -4.90
N VAL A 191 -6.58 -31.53 -5.54
CA VAL A 191 -7.63 -32.33 -6.14
C VAL A 191 -8.56 -32.83 -5.03
N SER A 192 -9.80 -32.33 -5.04
CA SER A 192 -10.87 -32.84 -4.20
C SER A 192 -11.27 -34.24 -4.67
N VAL A 193 -10.87 -35.26 -3.91
CA VAL A 193 -11.38 -36.63 -4.06
C VAL A 193 -12.84 -36.63 -3.58
N LYS A 194 -13.78 -36.61 -4.51
CA LYS A 194 -15.17 -36.99 -4.24
C LYS A 194 -15.25 -38.51 -4.33
N THR A 195 -15.30 -39.18 -3.18
CA THR A 195 -15.66 -40.60 -3.10
C THR A 195 -17.14 -40.72 -3.41
N SER A 196 -17.47 -41.38 -4.52
CA SER A 196 -18.84 -41.76 -4.90
C SER A 196 -19.34 -42.88 -4.01
N GLU A 197 -20.51 -42.67 -3.41
CA GLU A 197 -21.30 -43.69 -2.71
C GLU A 197 -21.80 -44.74 -3.72
N GLU A 198 -21.53 -46.01 -3.44
CA GLU A 198 -22.22 -47.14 -4.07
C GLU A 198 -22.87 -47.98 -2.95
N LYS A 199 -24.19 -48.11 -2.99
CA LYS A 199 -24.99 -48.98 -2.13
C LYS A 199 -25.25 -50.27 -2.89
N PRO A 200 -25.22 -51.46 -2.25
CA PRO A 200 -26.48 -52.22 -2.20
C PRO A 200 -26.72 -53.12 -0.95
N THR A 201 -28.02 -53.25 -0.64
CA THR A 201 -28.79 -54.43 -0.19
C THR A 201 -28.62 -55.05 1.21
N VAL A 202 -29.53 -54.63 2.10
CA VAL A 202 -30.47 -55.38 2.99
C VAL A 202 -30.23 -56.86 3.30
N GLU A 203 -30.09 -57.17 4.60
CA GLU A 203 -30.71 -58.35 5.25
C GLU A 203 -31.39 -57.92 6.56
N PHE A 204 -32.64 -58.36 6.75
CA PHE A 204 -33.43 -58.23 7.97
C PHE A 204 -33.23 -59.46 8.86
N LYS A 205 -33.07 -59.25 10.17
CA LYS A 205 -33.63 -60.11 11.20
C LYS A 205 -34.16 -59.25 12.36
N GLU A 206 -35.45 -59.40 12.59
CA GLU A 206 -36.17 -58.94 13.79
C GLU A 206 -35.73 -59.78 14.99
N ASP A 207 -35.75 -59.19 16.19
CA ASP A 207 -36.39 -59.79 17.37
C ASP A 207 -36.48 -58.74 18.50
N GLU A 208 -37.63 -58.76 19.17
CA GLU A 208 -38.14 -57.82 20.18
C GLU A 208 -37.38 -57.89 21.53
N GLU A 209 -37.42 -56.80 22.34
CA GLU A 209 -37.98 -56.81 23.70
C GLU A 209 -37.72 -55.50 24.49
N ASN A 210 -38.84 -54.87 24.90
CA ASN A 210 -39.16 -54.32 26.22
C ASN A 210 -38.44 -53.11 26.88
N MET A 211 -39.28 -52.10 27.12
CA MET A 211 -39.55 -51.36 28.38
C MET A 211 -38.45 -50.51 29.08
N ASN A 212 -38.62 -49.19 28.92
CA ASN A 212 -39.13 -48.23 29.92
C ASN A 212 -38.32 -47.88 31.22
N ILE A 213 -38.34 -46.57 31.50
CA ILE A 213 -38.34 -45.81 32.79
C ILE A 213 -37.03 -45.41 33.52
N THR A 214 -36.95 -44.08 33.74
CA THR A 214 -36.66 -43.31 34.98
C THR A 214 -35.27 -42.72 35.28
N GLU A 215 -35.28 -41.38 35.23
CA GLU A 215 -34.67 -40.38 36.11
C GLU A 215 -34.04 -40.84 37.44
N LYS A 216 -32.88 -40.25 37.76
CA LYS A 216 -32.64 -39.62 39.08
C LYS A 216 -31.46 -38.64 39.06
N GLU A 217 -31.77 -37.39 39.39
CA GLU A 217 -30.85 -36.35 39.85
C GLU A 217 -30.16 -36.73 41.17
N SER A 218 -28.95 -36.19 41.42
CA SER A 218 -28.68 -35.41 42.65
C SER A 218 -27.27 -34.76 42.67
N SER A 219 -27.27 -33.42 42.66
CA SER A 219 -26.56 -32.48 43.57
C SER A 219 -25.03 -32.64 43.80
N LYS A 220 -24.19 -31.70 43.30
CA LYS A 220 -23.73 -30.41 43.91
C LYS A 220 -22.70 -30.54 45.04
N GLU A 221 -21.51 -29.99 44.83
CA GLU A 221 -20.81 -29.20 45.87
C GLU A 221 -19.80 -28.20 45.28
N VAL A 222 -19.96 -26.92 45.63
CA VAL A 222 -19.05 -25.78 45.43
C VAL A 222 -18.99 -25.07 46.78
N LYS A 223 -17.78 -24.77 47.30
CA LYS A 223 -17.34 -23.45 47.79
C LYS A 223 -16.17 -23.50 48.79
N ASP A 224 -15.19 -22.63 48.49
CA ASP A 224 -14.48 -21.68 49.35
C ASP A 224 -13.66 -22.17 50.58
N LYS A 225 -12.35 -21.93 50.52
CA LYS A 225 -11.46 -21.78 51.68
C LYS A 225 -10.86 -20.38 51.71
N ILE A 226 -11.30 -19.58 52.68
CA ILE A 226 -10.58 -18.41 53.21
C ILE A 226 -10.05 -18.85 54.57
N ASN A 227 -8.73 -18.79 54.77
CA ASN A 227 -8.08 -18.99 56.06
C ASN A 227 -7.51 -17.65 56.54
N THR A 228 -8.03 -17.16 57.66
CA THR A 228 -7.31 -16.24 58.55
C THR A 228 -7.46 -16.75 59.97
N SER A 229 -6.32 -17.03 60.59
CA SER A 229 -6.13 -17.45 61.97
C SER A 229 -6.19 -16.26 62.93
N ALA A 230 -7.00 -16.41 63.99
CA ALA A 230 -6.81 -15.86 65.32
C ALA A 230 -7.48 -16.82 66.32
#